data_AF-A0A5P3XD06-F1
#
_entry.id   AF-A0A5P3XD06-F1
#
_cell.length_a   1.000
_cell.length_b   1.000
_cell.length_c   1.000
_cell.angle_alpha   90.00
_cell.angle_beta   90.00
_cell.angle_gamma   90.00
#
_symmetry.space_group_name_H-M   'P 1'
#
loop_
_entity.id
_entity.type
_entity.pdbx_description
1 polymer ?
#
loop_
_entity_poly.entity_id
_entity_poly.type
_entity_poly.pdbx_seq_one_letter_code
_entity_poly.pdbx_strand_id
1 'polypeptide(L)'
;MSKSELRVDMKAEARRQLADNKIDITIATVLVGMITFIPQFLSEEIFTSYRMTLVISIISMIVSTPLVVGLNIVSLDCIKGEKIKAKDILKGFNILYQSYGSILLQMAITFIMTAPFVAIPIFLVKDSHTRLTMIAFISSISNLFFSIIFSQLQYIIADKQDISLIEAIKKSISIIKNYIWDYILLSLSFIGWMLLVGFTFGIAYIWIGPYIQLTFTNFYEYIKKDELDIYEKSKYRSLKSGLLVGVLLCAYMTIEANISQRVLTPPIIKKIIEDNDLRLISFNEEKNYYISEEESIAYKIEPKYNNLSDLSKYTVVVKKHPLDSKKGDKVNSTVMYIIVDEDKLLGISCEPNSPDKKIESYNPIPGKFDIKGNKL
;
A
#
# COMPACT_ATOMS: atom_id res chain seq x y z
N MET A 1 -21.60 -16.91 -0.81
CA MET A 1 -21.65 -16.85 -2.28
C MET A 1 -20.23 -16.96 -2.81
N SER A 2 -19.99 -17.81 -3.79
CA SER A 2 -18.67 -17.90 -4.45
C SER A 2 -18.40 -16.66 -5.31
N LYS A 3 -17.13 -16.32 -5.54
CA LYS A 3 -16.73 -15.15 -6.35
C LYS A 3 -17.24 -15.21 -7.80
N SER A 4 -17.47 -16.40 -8.35
CA SER A 4 -18.07 -16.59 -9.68
C SER A 4 -19.57 -16.31 -9.69
N GLU A 5 -20.31 -16.80 -8.68
CA GLU A 5 -21.74 -16.55 -8.52
C GLU A 5 -22.03 -15.06 -8.35
N LEU A 6 -21.17 -14.35 -7.59
CA LEU A 6 -21.26 -12.90 -7.39
C LEU A 6 -21.32 -12.12 -8.72
N ARG A 7 -20.45 -12.44 -9.68
CA ARG A 7 -20.42 -11.74 -10.98
C ARG A 7 -21.65 -12.02 -11.82
N VAL A 8 -22.19 -13.23 -11.73
CA VAL A 8 -23.43 -13.62 -12.43
C VAL A 8 -24.62 -12.88 -11.82
N ASP A 9 -24.66 -12.81 -10.48
CA ASP A 9 -25.74 -12.15 -9.74
C ASP A 9 -25.79 -10.65 -10.02
N MET A 10 -24.66 -9.93 -9.96
CA MET A 10 -24.60 -8.49 -10.30
C MET A 10 -25.11 -8.18 -11.71
N LYS A 11 -24.82 -9.08 -12.66
CA LYS A 11 -25.28 -9.00 -14.05
C LYS A 11 -26.76 -9.32 -14.19
N ALA A 12 -27.29 -10.25 -13.41
CA ALA A 12 -28.71 -10.55 -13.39
C ALA A 12 -29.49 -9.37 -12.79
N GLU A 13 -29.00 -8.80 -11.70
CA GLU A 13 -29.62 -7.69 -11.01
C GLU A 13 -29.61 -6.41 -11.85
N ALA A 14 -28.50 -6.12 -12.53
CA ALA A 14 -28.42 -5.01 -13.48
C ALA A 14 -29.49 -5.11 -14.58
N ARG A 15 -29.82 -6.33 -15.05
CA ARG A 15 -30.89 -6.53 -16.05
C ARG A 15 -32.28 -6.29 -15.47
N ARG A 16 -32.50 -6.64 -14.20
CA ARG A 16 -33.78 -6.40 -13.51
C ARG A 16 -33.98 -4.91 -13.27
N GLN A 17 -33.01 -4.23 -12.69
CA GLN A 17 -33.06 -2.79 -12.39
C GLN A 17 -33.18 -1.94 -13.67
N LEU A 18 -32.62 -2.42 -14.79
CA LEU A 18 -32.82 -1.79 -16.09
C LEU A 18 -34.29 -1.79 -16.53
N ALA A 19 -35.12 -2.73 -16.09
CA ALA A 19 -36.51 -2.81 -16.52
C ALA A 19 -37.36 -1.64 -16.02
N ASP A 20 -37.09 -1.15 -14.80
CA ASP A 20 -37.91 -0.12 -14.14
C ASP A 20 -37.67 1.28 -14.69
N ASN A 21 -36.43 1.58 -15.10
CA ASN A 21 -36.00 2.90 -15.58
C ASN A 21 -35.38 2.86 -16.99
N LYS A 22 -35.73 1.85 -17.79
CA LYS A 22 -35.05 1.48 -19.05
C LYS A 22 -34.73 2.65 -19.97
N ILE A 23 -35.71 3.51 -20.23
CA ILE A 23 -35.58 4.59 -21.22
C ILE A 23 -34.61 5.64 -20.70
N ASP A 24 -34.85 6.16 -19.49
CA ASP A 24 -34.06 7.25 -18.92
C ASP A 24 -32.61 6.88 -18.67
N ILE A 25 -32.32 5.68 -18.14
CA ILE A 25 -30.94 5.23 -17.93
C ILE A 25 -30.23 4.99 -19.28
N THR A 26 -30.94 4.46 -20.28
CA THR A 26 -30.38 4.26 -21.63
C THR A 26 -30.02 5.60 -22.26
N ILE A 27 -30.92 6.57 -22.23
CA ILE A 27 -30.67 7.91 -22.78
C ILE A 27 -29.50 8.56 -22.02
N ALA A 28 -29.49 8.50 -20.68
CA ALA A 28 -28.40 9.03 -19.87
C ALA A 28 -27.04 8.42 -20.25
N THR A 29 -26.93 7.09 -20.29
CA THR A 29 -25.67 6.41 -20.62
C THR A 29 -25.22 6.69 -22.06
N VAL A 30 -26.14 6.64 -23.03
CA VAL A 30 -25.82 6.87 -24.44
C VAL A 30 -25.40 8.32 -24.68
N LEU A 31 -26.10 9.30 -24.10
CA LEU A 31 -25.73 10.71 -24.23
C LEU A 31 -24.35 10.98 -23.65
N VAL A 32 -24.07 10.50 -22.44
CA VAL A 32 -22.74 10.68 -21.82
C VAL A 32 -21.66 9.96 -22.63
N GLY A 33 -21.93 8.74 -23.11
CA GLY A 33 -21.02 7.99 -23.97
C GLY A 33 -20.74 8.66 -25.32
N MET A 34 -21.74 9.29 -25.95
CA MET A 34 -21.56 10.03 -27.19
C MET A 34 -20.77 11.32 -26.97
N ILE A 35 -21.06 12.05 -25.90
CA ILE A 35 -20.35 13.29 -25.55
C ILE A 35 -18.87 13.01 -25.22
N THR A 36 -18.56 11.86 -24.64
CA THR A 36 -17.16 11.46 -24.38
C THR A 36 -16.45 10.93 -25.62
N PHE A 37 -17.15 10.15 -26.45
CA PHE A 37 -16.53 9.45 -27.59
C PHE A 37 -16.40 10.32 -28.84
N ILE A 38 -17.45 11.03 -29.26
CA ILE A 38 -17.50 11.73 -30.55
C ILE A 38 -16.38 12.78 -30.67
N PRO A 39 -16.17 13.68 -29.69
CA PRO A 39 -15.10 14.67 -29.81
C PRO A 39 -13.72 14.04 -29.96
N GLN A 40 -13.46 12.95 -29.22
CA GLN A 40 -12.18 12.24 -29.29
C GLN A 40 -11.98 11.59 -30.68
N PHE A 41 -12.99 10.87 -31.17
CA PHE A 41 -12.94 10.23 -32.48
C PHE A 41 -12.77 11.26 -33.61
N LEU A 42 -13.56 12.33 -33.61
CA LEU A 42 -13.44 13.40 -34.60
C LEU A 42 -12.11 14.13 -34.51
N SER A 43 -11.54 14.27 -33.30
CA SER A 43 -10.25 14.95 -33.11
C SER A 43 -9.08 14.23 -33.80
N GLU A 44 -9.17 12.91 -33.93
CA GLU A 44 -8.15 12.07 -34.56
C GLU A 44 -8.29 12.02 -36.09
N GLU A 45 -9.52 12.03 -36.60
CA GLU A 45 -9.79 11.92 -38.05
C GLU A 45 -9.76 13.27 -38.78
N ILE A 46 -10.19 14.36 -38.13
CA ILE A 46 -10.41 15.66 -38.80
C ILE A 46 -9.21 16.60 -38.64
N PHE A 47 -8.52 16.56 -37.50
CA PHE A 47 -7.53 17.58 -37.15
C PHE A 47 -6.11 17.05 -37.33
N THR A 48 -5.38 17.61 -38.29
CA THR A 48 -3.96 17.32 -38.49
C THR A 48 -3.06 18.05 -37.48
N SER A 49 -3.58 19.09 -36.82
CA SER A 49 -2.81 19.88 -35.85
C SER A 49 -2.97 19.35 -34.43
N TYR A 50 -1.85 18.88 -33.86
CA TYR A 50 -1.79 18.41 -32.47
C TYR A 50 -2.30 19.45 -31.44
N ARG A 51 -2.16 20.75 -31.75
CA ARG A 51 -2.65 21.83 -30.88
C ARG A 51 -4.17 21.87 -30.84
N MET A 52 -4.83 21.65 -31.98
CA MET A 52 -6.29 21.61 -32.05
C MET A 52 -6.85 20.37 -31.36
N THR A 53 -6.21 19.21 -31.54
CA THR A 53 -6.56 17.98 -30.82
C THR A 53 -6.49 18.20 -29.30
N LEU A 54 -5.41 18.81 -28.79
CA LEU A 54 -5.29 19.12 -27.36
C LEU A 54 -6.40 20.04 -26.85
N VAL A 55 -6.74 21.09 -27.60
CA VAL A 55 -7.85 22.00 -27.24
C VAL A 55 -9.17 21.25 -27.15
N ILE A 56 -9.46 20.39 -28.13
CA ILE A 56 -10.68 19.57 -28.16
C ILE A 56 -10.71 18.60 -26.97
N SER A 57 -9.61 17.92 -26.67
CA SER A 57 -9.52 17.01 -25.53
C SER A 57 -9.76 17.73 -24.20
N ILE A 58 -9.21 18.94 -24.02
CA ILE A 58 -9.43 19.75 -22.81
C ILE A 58 -10.91 20.15 -22.68
N ILE A 59 -11.52 20.67 -23.75
CA ILE A 59 -12.94 21.04 -23.75
C ILE A 59 -13.80 19.81 -23.42
N SER A 60 -13.49 18.68 -24.05
CA SER A 60 -14.21 17.41 -23.83
C SER A 60 -14.07 16.93 -22.40
N MET A 61 -12.89 17.02 -21.80
CA MET A 61 -12.65 16.69 -20.40
C MET A 61 -13.47 17.58 -19.46
N ILE A 62 -13.52 18.89 -19.73
CA ILE A 62 -14.33 19.84 -18.94
C ILE A 62 -15.80 19.43 -18.98
N VAL A 63 -16.37 19.19 -20.16
CA VAL A 63 -17.80 18.85 -20.27
C VAL A 63 -18.11 17.46 -19.73
N SER A 64 -17.26 16.47 -20.03
CA SER A 64 -17.53 15.06 -19.70
C SER A 64 -17.39 14.73 -18.22
N THR A 65 -16.45 15.34 -17.50
CA THR A 65 -16.18 15.00 -16.09
C THR A 65 -17.45 15.09 -15.20
N PRO A 66 -18.16 16.23 -15.13
CA PRO A 66 -19.39 16.32 -14.34
C PRO A 66 -20.51 15.41 -14.89
N LEU A 67 -20.57 15.20 -16.20
CA LEU A 67 -21.56 14.29 -16.81
C LEU A 67 -21.37 12.84 -16.40
N VAL A 68 -20.12 12.37 -16.31
CA VAL A 68 -19.81 11.01 -15.84
C VAL A 68 -20.17 10.86 -14.36
N VAL A 69 -19.87 11.86 -13.52
CA VAL A 69 -20.30 11.85 -12.12
C VAL A 69 -21.83 11.86 -12.02
N GLY A 70 -22.51 12.67 -12.85
CA GLY A 70 -23.96 12.68 -12.95
C GLY A 70 -24.56 11.34 -13.39
N LEU A 71 -23.91 10.65 -14.34
CA LEU A 71 -24.31 9.31 -14.74
C LEU A 71 -24.19 8.32 -13.57
N ASN A 72 -23.15 8.42 -12.76
CA ASN A 72 -22.99 7.59 -11.56
C ASN A 72 -24.05 7.91 -10.50
N ILE A 73 -24.45 9.18 -10.31
CA ILE A 73 -25.59 9.55 -9.44
C ILE A 73 -26.87 8.87 -9.94
N VAL A 74 -27.20 9.05 -11.22
CA VAL A 74 -28.39 8.46 -11.84
C VAL A 74 -28.37 6.93 -11.76
N SER A 75 -27.21 6.31 -11.93
CA SER A 75 -27.07 4.86 -11.82
C SER A 75 -27.30 4.39 -10.39
N LEU A 76 -26.78 5.11 -9.38
CA LEU A 76 -27.00 4.83 -7.97
C LEU A 76 -28.48 4.98 -7.58
N ASP A 77 -29.14 6.05 -8.04
CA ASP A 77 -30.58 6.28 -7.83
C ASP A 77 -31.39 5.13 -8.47
N CYS A 78 -31.01 4.71 -9.68
CA CYS A 78 -31.66 3.61 -10.41
C CYS A 78 -31.59 2.28 -9.66
N ILE A 79 -30.43 1.90 -9.11
CA ILE A 79 -30.29 0.62 -8.38
C ILE A 79 -30.96 0.63 -7.00
N LYS A 80 -31.24 1.82 -6.44
CA LYS A 80 -32.05 2.01 -5.23
C LYS A 80 -33.55 1.88 -5.50
N GLY A 81 -33.96 1.71 -6.77
CA GLY A 81 -35.36 1.65 -7.18
C GLY A 81 -36.03 3.02 -7.28
N GLU A 82 -35.26 4.10 -7.32
CA GLU A 82 -35.81 5.44 -7.50
C GLU A 82 -36.17 5.68 -8.97
N LYS A 83 -37.24 6.45 -9.22
CA LYS A 83 -37.58 6.89 -10.58
C LYS A 83 -36.63 7.98 -11.01
N ILE A 84 -35.86 7.72 -12.05
CA ILE A 84 -34.86 8.67 -12.57
C ILE A 84 -35.37 9.38 -13.82
N LYS A 85 -34.75 10.53 -14.15
CA LYS A 85 -34.91 11.18 -15.45
C LYS A 85 -33.56 11.32 -16.11
N ALA A 86 -33.48 11.17 -17.43
CA ALA A 86 -32.21 11.30 -18.16
C ALA A 86 -31.50 12.64 -17.90
N LYS A 87 -32.26 13.72 -17.71
CA LYS A 87 -31.71 15.06 -17.39
C LYS A 87 -30.99 15.13 -16.02
N ASP A 88 -31.21 14.15 -15.15
CA ASP A 88 -30.59 14.11 -13.82
C ASP A 88 -29.07 13.87 -13.90
N ILE A 89 -28.53 13.48 -15.07
CA ILE A 89 -27.07 13.51 -15.31
C ILE A 89 -26.50 14.93 -15.14
N LEU A 90 -27.32 15.97 -15.27
CA LEU A 90 -26.90 17.34 -15.03
C LEU A 90 -26.68 17.64 -13.54
N LYS A 91 -27.15 16.79 -12.61
CA LYS A 91 -26.85 16.92 -11.17
C LYS A 91 -25.34 16.91 -10.90
N GLY A 92 -24.54 16.26 -11.74
CA GLY A 92 -23.08 16.28 -11.63
C GLY A 92 -22.46 17.68 -11.78
N PHE A 93 -23.15 18.61 -12.47
CA PHE A 93 -22.72 20.02 -12.54
C PHE A 93 -22.93 20.80 -11.24
N ASN A 94 -23.66 20.25 -10.26
CA ASN A 94 -23.82 20.89 -8.95
C ASN A 94 -22.63 20.62 -8.02
N ILE A 95 -21.79 19.62 -8.34
CA ILE A 95 -20.65 19.18 -7.52
C ILE A 95 -19.34 19.30 -8.31
N LEU A 96 -19.12 20.46 -8.94
CA LEU A 96 -17.95 20.71 -9.79
C LEU A 96 -16.63 20.59 -9.02
N TYR A 97 -16.58 21.08 -7.79
CA TYR A 97 -15.38 21.00 -6.96
C TYR A 97 -14.96 19.54 -6.74
N GLN A 98 -15.92 18.68 -6.39
CA GLN A 98 -15.68 17.26 -6.18
C GLN A 98 -15.33 16.56 -7.50
N SER A 99 -16.06 16.88 -8.57
CA SER A 99 -15.87 16.27 -9.90
C SER A 99 -14.49 16.58 -10.47
N TYR A 100 -14.12 17.86 -10.59
CA TYR A 100 -12.81 18.24 -11.13
C TYR A 100 -11.67 18.04 -10.15
N GLY A 101 -11.90 18.29 -8.86
CA GLY A 101 -10.87 18.09 -7.83
C GLY A 101 -10.42 16.64 -7.74
N SER A 102 -11.35 15.69 -7.87
CA SER A 102 -11.02 14.26 -7.82
C SER A 102 -10.24 13.77 -9.04
N ILE A 103 -10.62 14.18 -10.26
CA ILE A 103 -9.87 13.80 -11.48
C ILE A 103 -8.48 14.44 -11.50
N LEU A 104 -8.34 15.70 -11.07
CA LEU A 104 -7.04 16.37 -10.99
C LEU A 104 -6.13 15.72 -9.95
N LEU A 105 -6.67 15.38 -8.78
CA LEU A 105 -5.90 14.70 -7.74
C LEU A 105 -5.53 13.26 -8.16
N GLN A 106 -6.42 12.55 -8.85
CA GLN A 106 -6.13 11.26 -9.47
C GLN A 106 -4.99 11.37 -10.49
N MET A 107 -5.04 12.37 -11.38
CA MET A 107 -3.99 12.63 -12.37
C MET A 107 -2.66 12.97 -11.70
N ALA A 108 -2.66 13.82 -10.68
CA ALA A 108 -1.46 14.19 -9.94
C ALA A 108 -0.82 12.98 -9.25
N ILE A 109 -1.61 12.16 -8.54
CA ILE A 109 -1.11 10.95 -7.89
C ILE A 109 -0.56 9.97 -8.93
N THR A 110 -1.29 9.74 -10.01
CA THR A 110 -0.85 8.84 -11.09
C THR A 110 0.45 9.34 -11.72
N PHE A 111 0.58 10.64 -11.99
CA PHE A 111 1.79 11.23 -12.53
C PHE A 111 2.99 11.06 -11.58
N ILE A 112 2.83 11.42 -10.30
CA ILE A 112 3.89 11.31 -9.29
C ILE A 112 4.35 9.86 -9.14
N MET A 113 3.41 8.91 -9.11
CA MET A 113 3.73 7.49 -8.94
C MET A 113 4.36 6.88 -10.20
N THR A 114 4.06 7.38 -11.40
CA THR A 114 4.59 6.85 -12.66
C THR A 114 5.90 7.48 -13.10
N ALA A 115 6.19 8.71 -12.66
CA ALA A 115 7.39 9.46 -13.04
C ALA A 115 8.72 8.70 -12.80
N PRO A 116 8.95 8.00 -11.67
CA PRO A 116 10.18 7.25 -11.46
C PRO A 116 10.37 6.12 -12.48
N PHE A 117 9.29 5.45 -12.88
CA PHE A 117 9.33 4.36 -13.84
C PHE A 117 9.61 4.87 -15.26
N VAL A 118 9.08 6.04 -15.62
CA VAL A 118 9.34 6.69 -16.91
C VAL A 118 10.74 7.29 -16.98
N ALA A 119 11.29 7.76 -15.86
CA ALA A 119 12.65 8.30 -15.79
C ALA A 119 13.72 7.25 -16.15
N ILE A 120 13.54 5.99 -15.75
CA ILE A 120 14.51 4.91 -16.00
C ILE A 120 14.85 4.76 -17.51
N PRO A 121 13.87 4.54 -18.42
CA PRO A 121 14.12 4.56 -19.86
C PRO A 121 14.80 5.82 -20.39
N ILE A 122 14.45 6.99 -19.84
CA ILE A 122 14.98 8.28 -20.30
C ILE A 122 16.50 8.35 -20.08
N PHE A 123 16.98 7.89 -18.93
CA PHE A 123 18.40 7.94 -18.59
C PHE A 123 19.20 6.75 -19.10
N LEU A 124 18.60 5.56 -19.15
CA LEU A 124 19.33 4.32 -19.48
C LEU A 124 19.35 4.00 -20.98
N VAL A 125 18.33 4.41 -21.74
CA VAL A 125 18.17 4.03 -23.15
C VAL A 125 18.50 5.20 -24.06
N LYS A 126 19.66 5.12 -24.71
CA LYS A 126 20.13 6.14 -25.67
C LYS A 126 19.33 6.11 -26.98
N ASP A 127 18.98 4.91 -27.45
CA ASP A 127 18.20 4.74 -28.68
C ASP A 127 16.80 5.37 -28.55
N SER A 128 16.46 6.25 -29.49
CA SER A 128 15.22 7.04 -29.42
C SER A 128 13.97 6.18 -29.59
N HIS A 129 13.99 5.22 -30.50
CA HIS A 129 12.84 4.38 -30.78
C HIS A 129 12.56 3.43 -29.62
N THR A 130 13.57 2.73 -29.13
CA THR A 130 13.48 1.82 -27.98
C THR A 130 13.07 2.56 -26.71
N ARG A 131 13.58 3.79 -26.51
CA ARG A 131 13.18 4.64 -25.38
C ARG A 131 11.69 4.99 -25.43
N LEU A 132 11.19 5.43 -26.59
CA LEU A 132 9.78 5.80 -26.74
C LEU A 132 8.84 4.60 -26.56
N THR A 133 9.16 3.43 -27.10
CA THR A 133 8.33 2.23 -26.94
C THR A 133 8.29 1.75 -25.50
N MET A 134 9.42 1.78 -24.77
CA MET A 134 9.46 1.45 -23.35
C MET A 134 8.62 2.41 -22.50
N ILE A 135 8.72 3.72 -22.76
CA ILE A 135 7.92 4.73 -22.05
C ILE A 135 6.43 4.46 -22.31
N ALA A 136 6.02 4.29 -23.57
CA ALA A 136 4.63 4.03 -23.92
C ALA A 136 4.09 2.76 -23.23
N PHE A 137 4.89 1.69 -23.19
CA PHE A 137 4.51 0.44 -22.54
C PHE A 137 4.32 0.59 -21.02
N ILE A 138 5.29 1.21 -20.34
CA ILE A 138 5.23 1.46 -18.90
C ILE A 138 4.03 2.34 -18.56
N SER A 139 3.85 3.46 -19.27
CA SER A 139 2.72 4.37 -19.07
C SER A 139 1.39 3.68 -19.29
N SER A 140 1.28 2.79 -20.28
CA SER A 140 0.04 2.04 -20.56
C SER A 140 -0.32 1.08 -19.43
N ILE A 141 0.65 0.31 -18.91
CA ILE A 141 0.44 -0.59 -17.78
C ILE A 141 0.07 0.19 -16.53
N SER A 142 0.78 1.28 -16.24
CA SER A 142 0.49 2.10 -15.06
C SER A 142 -0.89 2.72 -15.14
N ASN A 143 -1.30 3.24 -16.30
CA ASN A 143 -2.63 3.81 -16.48
C ASN A 143 -3.73 2.75 -16.26
N LEU A 144 -3.54 1.53 -16.75
CA LEU A 144 -4.46 0.41 -16.50
C LEU A 144 -4.54 0.05 -15.01
N PHE A 145 -3.41 0.03 -14.31
CA PHE A 145 -3.39 -0.26 -12.88
C PHE A 145 -4.14 0.83 -12.09
N PHE A 146 -3.81 2.11 -12.31
CA PHE A 146 -4.43 3.21 -11.58
C PHE A 146 -5.90 3.40 -11.93
N SER A 147 -6.34 3.09 -13.16
CA SER A 147 -7.76 3.14 -13.51
C SER A 147 -8.59 2.14 -12.70
N ILE A 148 -8.04 0.97 -12.37
CA ILE A 148 -8.69 -0.01 -11.50
C ILE A 148 -8.70 0.47 -10.05
N ILE A 149 -7.57 0.96 -9.53
CA ILE A 149 -7.45 1.43 -8.14
C ILE A 149 -8.42 2.60 -7.85
N PHE A 150 -8.60 3.49 -8.82
CA PHE A 150 -9.48 4.66 -8.70
C PHE A 150 -10.87 4.45 -9.30
N SER A 151 -11.20 3.24 -9.76
CA SER A 151 -12.48 2.93 -10.43
C SER A 151 -13.71 3.28 -9.59
N GLN A 152 -13.58 3.29 -8.26
CA GLN A 152 -14.69 3.53 -7.33
C GLN A 152 -14.82 4.99 -6.91
N LEU A 153 -13.82 5.83 -7.21
CA LEU A 153 -13.75 7.21 -6.77
C LEU A 153 -14.98 8.03 -7.20
N GLN A 154 -15.39 7.89 -8.46
CA GLN A 154 -16.53 8.64 -8.99
C GLN A 154 -17.87 8.18 -8.39
N TYR A 155 -18.01 6.90 -8.06
CA TYR A 155 -19.19 6.38 -7.35
C TYR A 155 -19.24 6.89 -5.90
N ILE A 156 -18.09 6.96 -5.22
CA ILE A 156 -18.01 7.51 -3.85
C ILE A 156 -18.43 8.98 -3.83
N ILE A 157 -17.98 9.76 -4.81
CA ILE A 157 -18.34 11.18 -4.93
C ILE A 157 -19.82 11.36 -5.27
N ALA A 158 -20.36 10.51 -6.14
CA ALA A 158 -21.77 10.50 -6.47
C ALA A 158 -22.65 10.14 -5.25
N ASP A 159 -22.20 9.18 -4.43
CA ASP A 159 -22.91 8.69 -3.24
C ASP A 159 -22.77 9.62 -2.03
N LYS A 160 -21.62 10.27 -1.85
CA LYS A 160 -21.34 11.22 -0.76
C LYS A 160 -20.74 12.51 -1.29
N GLN A 161 -21.57 13.51 -1.50
CA GLN A 161 -21.17 14.78 -2.12
C GLN A 161 -20.29 15.65 -1.19
N ASP A 162 -20.41 15.51 0.13
CA ASP A 162 -19.66 16.31 1.11
C ASP A 162 -18.32 15.69 1.54
N ILE A 163 -17.89 14.59 0.92
CA ILE A 163 -16.64 13.92 1.29
C ILE A 163 -15.42 14.73 0.83
N SER A 164 -14.37 14.77 1.66
CA SER A 164 -13.09 15.34 1.25
C SER A 164 -12.46 14.53 0.10
N LEU A 165 -11.84 15.21 -0.86
CA LEU A 165 -11.22 14.58 -2.04
C LEU A 165 -10.20 13.50 -1.64
N ILE A 166 -9.36 13.78 -0.65
CA ILE A 166 -8.34 12.83 -0.16
C ILE A 166 -9.00 11.63 0.50
N GLU A 167 -10.09 11.85 1.24
CA GLU A 167 -10.84 10.78 1.88
C GLU A 167 -11.56 9.90 0.85
N ALA A 168 -12.12 10.49 -0.21
CA ALA A 168 -12.73 9.76 -1.31
C ALA A 168 -11.72 8.84 -2.00
N ILE A 169 -10.50 9.33 -2.25
CA ILE A 169 -9.41 8.55 -2.83
C ILE A 169 -8.99 7.42 -1.91
N LYS A 170 -8.74 7.71 -0.62
CA LYS A 170 -8.39 6.68 0.38
C LYS A 170 -9.46 5.60 0.44
N LYS A 171 -10.73 6.00 0.42
CA LYS A 171 -11.86 5.08 0.42
C LYS A 171 -11.91 4.23 -0.86
N SER A 172 -11.71 4.82 -2.04
CA SER A 172 -11.64 4.08 -3.31
C SER A 172 -10.59 2.98 -3.25
N ILE A 173 -9.39 3.31 -2.77
CA ILE A 173 -8.28 2.36 -2.63
C ILE A 173 -8.63 1.27 -1.61
N SER A 174 -9.22 1.64 -0.47
CA SER A 174 -9.59 0.71 0.60
C SER A 174 -10.61 -0.33 0.13
N ILE A 175 -11.70 0.13 -0.51
CA ILE A 175 -12.83 -0.74 -0.86
C ILE A 175 -12.49 -1.70 -2.00
N ILE A 176 -11.61 -1.29 -2.93
CA ILE A 176 -11.26 -2.11 -4.10
C ILE A 176 -10.15 -3.13 -3.81
N LYS A 177 -9.33 -2.92 -2.75
CA LYS A 177 -8.09 -3.67 -2.49
C LYS A 177 -8.24 -5.19 -2.56
N ASN A 178 -9.30 -5.72 -1.97
CA ASN A 178 -9.56 -7.18 -1.92
C ASN A 178 -10.32 -7.71 -3.13
N TYR A 179 -10.75 -6.81 -4.02
CA TYR A 179 -11.67 -7.05 -5.13
C TYR A 179 -11.07 -6.66 -6.50
N ILE A 180 -9.78 -6.30 -6.57
CA ILE A 180 -9.08 -5.95 -7.81
C ILE A 180 -9.26 -7.05 -8.86
N TRP A 181 -8.99 -8.31 -8.49
CA TRP A 181 -9.14 -9.45 -9.40
C TRP A 181 -10.59 -9.67 -9.82
N ASP A 182 -11.54 -9.45 -8.91
CA ASP A 182 -12.96 -9.58 -9.21
C ASP A 182 -13.43 -8.50 -10.20
N TYR A 183 -12.93 -7.26 -10.05
CA TYR A 183 -13.18 -6.16 -10.98
C TYR A 183 -12.57 -6.41 -12.36
N ILE A 184 -11.35 -6.96 -12.43
CA ILE A 184 -10.70 -7.33 -13.70
C ILE A 184 -11.51 -8.41 -14.42
N LEU A 185 -11.89 -9.47 -13.71
CA LEU A 185 -12.66 -10.57 -14.31
C LEU A 185 -14.06 -10.11 -14.72
N LEU A 186 -14.68 -9.21 -13.95
CA LEU A 186 -15.94 -8.57 -14.34
C LEU A 186 -15.76 -7.75 -15.62
N SER A 187 -14.74 -6.90 -15.70
CA SER A 187 -14.42 -6.11 -16.89
C SER A 187 -14.16 -7.00 -18.12
N LEU A 188 -13.34 -8.05 -17.96
CA LEU A 188 -13.00 -8.98 -19.03
C LEU A 188 -14.22 -9.74 -19.54
N SER A 189 -15.20 -10.02 -18.67
CA SER A 189 -16.45 -10.67 -19.07
C SER A 189 -17.34 -9.81 -19.99
N PHE A 190 -17.00 -8.53 -20.17
CA PHE A 190 -17.65 -7.62 -21.12
C PHE A 190 -16.87 -7.43 -22.42
N ILE A 191 -15.67 -8.02 -22.57
CA ILE A 191 -14.83 -7.81 -23.76
C ILE A 191 -15.53 -8.23 -25.06
N GLY A 192 -16.27 -9.36 -25.05
CA GLY A 192 -17.03 -9.81 -26.21
C GLY A 192 -18.15 -8.84 -26.60
N TRP A 193 -18.78 -8.20 -25.63
CA TRP A 193 -19.78 -7.17 -25.86
C TRP A 193 -19.16 -5.90 -26.43
N MET A 194 -17.99 -5.49 -25.93
CA MET A 194 -17.25 -4.34 -26.47
C MET A 194 -16.77 -4.58 -27.91
N LEU A 195 -16.38 -5.81 -28.26
CA LEU A 195 -16.08 -6.18 -29.64
C LEU A 195 -17.32 -6.05 -30.55
N LEU A 196 -18.49 -6.49 -30.07
CA LEU A 196 -19.75 -6.33 -30.80
C LEU A 196 -20.11 -4.84 -31.00
N VAL A 197 -19.87 -4.00 -30.00
CA VAL A 197 -20.00 -2.54 -30.14
C VAL A 197 -19.09 -2.02 -31.25
N GLY A 198 -17.83 -2.47 -31.32
CA GLY A 198 -16.92 -2.12 -32.41
C GLY A 198 -17.43 -2.54 -33.80
N PHE A 199 -17.86 -3.80 -33.96
CA PHE A 199 -18.37 -4.31 -35.25
C PHE A 199 -19.64 -3.62 -35.72
N THR A 200 -20.44 -3.09 -34.80
CA THR A 200 -21.68 -2.37 -35.11
C THR A 200 -21.48 -0.86 -35.17
N PHE A 201 -20.23 -0.38 -35.25
CA PHE A 201 -19.88 1.05 -35.26
C PHE A 201 -20.53 1.84 -34.12
N GLY A 202 -20.58 1.24 -32.92
CA GLY A 202 -21.14 1.88 -31.73
C GLY A 202 -22.64 1.63 -31.52
N ILE A 203 -23.39 1.11 -32.52
CA ILE A 203 -24.84 0.96 -32.41
C ILE A 203 -25.23 0.03 -31.27
N ALA A 204 -24.51 -1.09 -31.07
CA ALA A 204 -24.81 -2.02 -29.98
C ALA A 204 -24.64 -1.40 -28.57
N TYR A 205 -23.92 -0.28 -28.44
CA TYR A 205 -23.73 0.42 -27.16
C TYR A 205 -25.05 0.91 -26.56
N ILE A 206 -26.07 1.17 -27.39
CA ILE A 206 -27.39 1.63 -26.93
C ILE A 206 -28.00 0.64 -25.93
N TRP A 207 -27.86 -0.67 -26.16
CA TRP A 207 -28.39 -1.69 -25.25
C TRP A 207 -27.37 -2.13 -24.21
N ILE A 208 -26.10 -2.18 -24.59
CA ILE A 208 -25.03 -2.75 -23.77
C ILE A 208 -24.54 -1.74 -22.73
N GLY A 209 -24.46 -0.46 -23.08
CA GLY A 209 -23.98 0.63 -22.22
C GLY A 209 -24.69 0.71 -20.87
N PRO A 210 -26.02 0.91 -20.81
CA PRO A 210 -26.72 1.03 -19.53
C PRO A 210 -26.63 -0.28 -18.71
N TYR A 211 -26.59 -1.43 -19.37
CA TYR A 211 -26.39 -2.72 -18.72
C TYR A 211 -25.00 -2.83 -18.05
N ILE A 212 -23.93 -2.43 -18.75
CA ILE A 212 -22.58 -2.38 -18.20
C ILE A 212 -22.52 -1.40 -17.02
N GLN A 213 -23.08 -0.20 -17.19
CA GLN A 213 -23.09 0.85 -16.18
C GLN A 213 -23.75 0.39 -14.87
N LEU A 214 -24.95 -0.20 -14.95
CA LEU A 214 -25.64 -0.74 -13.76
C LEU A 214 -24.89 -1.92 -13.14
N THR A 215 -24.24 -2.76 -13.95
CA THR A 215 -23.43 -3.87 -13.43
C THR A 215 -22.26 -3.36 -12.57
N PHE A 216 -21.55 -2.33 -13.03
CA PHE A 216 -20.47 -1.73 -12.23
C PHE A 216 -20.98 -0.94 -11.03
N THR A 217 -22.17 -0.34 -11.12
CA THR A 217 -22.83 0.31 -9.98
C THR A 217 -23.20 -0.71 -8.89
N ASN A 218 -23.75 -1.87 -9.28
CA ASN A 218 -24.00 -2.98 -8.35
C ASN A 218 -22.70 -3.54 -7.75
N PHE A 219 -21.63 -3.59 -8.53
CA PHE A 219 -20.32 -3.99 -8.02
C PHE A 219 -19.83 -3.02 -6.93
N TYR A 220 -19.94 -1.71 -7.15
CA TYR A 220 -19.61 -0.69 -6.15
C TYR A 220 -20.43 -0.87 -4.86
N GLU A 221 -21.75 -1.02 -4.97
CA GLU A 221 -22.60 -1.20 -3.78
C GLU A 221 -22.28 -2.48 -3.01
N TYR A 222 -21.93 -3.57 -3.72
CA TYR A 222 -21.52 -4.81 -3.08
C TYR A 222 -20.23 -4.64 -2.25
N ILE A 223 -19.16 -4.11 -2.85
CA ILE A 223 -17.87 -3.97 -2.15
C ILE A 223 -17.94 -2.94 -1.02
N LYS A 224 -18.78 -1.91 -1.17
CA LYS A 224 -19.06 -0.93 -0.12
C LYS A 224 -19.76 -1.58 1.09
N LYS A 225 -20.76 -2.43 0.85
CA LYS A 225 -21.47 -3.15 1.92
C LYS A 225 -20.54 -4.15 2.60
N ASP A 226 -19.74 -4.90 1.84
CA ASP A 226 -18.80 -5.86 2.42
C ASP A 226 -17.72 -5.17 3.28
N GLU A 227 -17.19 -4.02 2.85
CA GLU A 227 -16.26 -3.25 3.69
C GLU A 227 -16.91 -2.78 4.99
N LEU A 228 -18.17 -2.32 4.94
CA LEU A 228 -18.94 -1.94 6.12
C LEU A 228 -19.18 -3.13 7.06
N ASP A 229 -19.52 -4.30 6.52
CA ASP A 229 -19.69 -5.53 7.30
C ASP A 229 -18.38 -5.99 7.96
N ILE A 230 -17.26 -5.88 7.26
CA ILE A 230 -15.92 -6.16 7.81
C ILE A 230 -15.60 -5.16 8.92
N TYR A 231 -15.88 -3.87 8.71
CA TYR A 231 -15.71 -2.84 9.72
C TYR A 231 -16.57 -3.12 10.95
N GLU A 232 -17.87 -3.41 10.81
CA GLU A 232 -18.77 -3.72 11.92
C GLU A 232 -18.37 -5.00 12.66
N LYS A 233 -17.99 -6.07 11.95
CA LYS A 233 -17.46 -7.30 12.55
C LYS A 233 -16.15 -7.05 13.31
N SER A 234 -15.28 -6.18 12.79
CA SER A 234 -14.06 -5.76 13.48
C SER A 234 -14.35 -4.90 14.72
N LYS A 235 -15.32 -3.98 14.62
CA LYS A 235 -15.77 -3.08 15.69
C LYS A 235 -16.37 -3.84 16.88
N TYR A 236 -17.12 -4.93 16.63
CA TYR A 236 -17.66 -5.80 17.68
C TYR A 236 -16.65 -6.81 18.24
N ARG A 237 -15.58 -7.13 17.50
CA ARG A 237 -14.52 -8.05 17.94
C ARG A 237 -13.36 -7.35 18.67
N SER A 238 -13.31 -6.02 18.70
CA SER A 238 -12.27 -5.26 19.40
C SER A 238 -12.82 -4.25 20.43
N LEU A 239 -13.21 -4.75 21.61
CA LEU A 239 -12.97 -4.04 22.89
C LEU A 239 -11.50 -4.18 23.32
N LYS A 240 -10.64 -4.82 22.52
CA LYS A 240 -9.18 -4.69 22.56
C LYS A 240 -8.63 -4.65 21.13
N SER A 241 -7.85 -3.62 20.84
CA SER A 241 -7.01 -3.40 19.64
C SER A 241 -7.71 -3.38 18.28
N GLY A 242 -7.95 -2.19 17.73
CA GLY A 242 -8.54 -2.04 16.40
C GLY A 242 -8.55 -0.61 15.88
N LEU A 243 -7.37 0.04 15.81
CA LEU A 243 -7.19 1.23 14.93
C LEU A 243 -5.71 1.59 14.70
N LEU A 244 -4.83 1.29 15.66
CA LEU A 244 -3.38 1.58 15.54
C LEU A 244 -2.65 0.63 14.56
N VAL A 245 -3.09 -0.63 14.46
CA VAL A 245 -2.35 -1.72 13.80
C VAL A 245 -2.28 -1.57 12.27
N GLY A 246 -3.32 -1.07 11.62
CA GLY A 246 -3.35 -0.94 10.14
C GLY A 246 -2.56 0.25 9.58
N VAL A 247 -2.45 1.34 10.35
CA VAL A 247 -1.73 2.55 9.93
C VAL A 247 -0.26 2.49 10.36
N LEU A 248 0.04 1.89 11.52
CA LEU A 248 1.42 1.61 11.94
C LEU A 248 2.08 0.53 11.08
N LEU A 249 1.39 -0.54 10.65
CA LEU A 249 2.03 -1.59 9.83
C LEU A 249 2.48 -1.09 8.44
N CYS A 250 1.75 -0.18 7.80
CA CYS A 250 2.14 0.37 6.50
C CYS A 250 3.28 1.40 6.62
N ALA A 251 3.30 2.19 7.70
CA ALA A 251 4.41 3.10 7.99
C ALA A 251 5.66 2.32 8.46
N TYR A 252 5.49 1.29 9.29
CA TYR A 252 6.54 0.41 9.82
C TYR A 252 7.22 -0.41 8.73
N MET A 253 6.48 -1.02 7.79
CA MET A 253 7.07 -1.82 6.69
C MET A 253 7.91 -0.97 5.71
N THR A 254 7.57 0.31 5.53
CA THR A 254 8.28 1.21 4.59
C THR A 254 9.47 1.90 5.28
N ILE A 255 9.41 2.06 6.60
CA ILE A 255 10.45 2.70 7.42
C ILE A 255 11.47 1.66 7.94
N GLU A 256 11.07 0.46 8.37
CA GLU A 256 12.01 -0.60 8.82
C GLU A 256 12.97 -1.04 7.71
N ALA A 257 12.51 -1.15 6.46
CA ALA A 257 13.37 -1.56 5.35
C ALA A 257 14.51 -0.55 5.06
N ASN A 258 14.34 0.73 5.45
CA ASN A 258 15.32 1.80 5.20
C ASN A 258 16.06 2.29 6.46
N ILE A 259 15.48 2.13 7.65
CA ILE A 259 16.04 2.59 8.93
C ILE A 259 16.78 1.47 9.69
N SER A 260 16.38 0.20 9.55
CA SER A 260 16.93 -0.90 10.36
C SER A 260 18.42 -1.22 10.08
N GLN A 261 18.98 -0.77 8.94
CA GLN A 261 20.43 -0.85 8.70
C GLN A 261 21.24 0.38 9.18
N ARG A 262 20.61 1.53 9.49
CA ARG A 262 21.34 2.79 9.74
C ARG A 262 21.24 3.37 11.13
N VAL A 263 20.26 3.01 11.98
CA VAL A 263 19.94 3.84 13.16
C VAL A 263 20.13 3.16 14.54
N LEU A 264 20.28 1.84 14.65
CA LEU A 264 20.29 1.15 15.96
C LEU A 264 21.63 0.54 16.40
N THR A 265 22.75 0.94 15.80
CA THR A 265 24.07 0.52 16.26
C THR A 265 25.00 1.72 16.27
N PRO A 266 25.50 2.17 17.44
CA PRO A 266 26.50 3.22 17.49
C PRO A 266 27.67 2.85 16.57
N PRO A 267 28.24 3.81 15.81
CA PRO A 267 29.36 3.59 14.91
C PRO A 267 30.50 2.77 15.53
N ILE A 268 30.75 2.97 16.83
CA ILE A 268 31.79 2.26 17.58
C ILE A 268 31.50 0.76 17.73
N ILE A 269 30.24 0.38 17.95
CA ILE A 269 29.81 -1.03 18.07
C ILE A 269 29.85 -1.70 16.70
N LYS A 270 29.41 -1.00 15.65
CA LYS A 270 29.48 -1.52 14.28
C LYS A 270 30.93 -1.81 13.86
N LYS A 271 31.86 -0.91 14.20
CA LYS A 271 33.29 -1.10 13.96
C LYS A 271 33.88 -2.27 14.75
N ILE A 272 33.52 -2.42 16.03
CA ILE A 272 33.98 -3.56 16.85
C ILE A 272 33.48 -4.90 16.30
N ILE A 273 32.24 -4.95 15.81
CA ILE A 273 31.63 -6.14 15.20
C ILE A 273 32.33 -6.51 13.89
N GLU A 274 32.54 -5.54 13.00
CA GLU A 274 33.17 -5.74 11.69
C GLU A 274 34.66 -6.12 11.83
N ASP A 275 35.42 -5.48 12.74
CA ASP A 275 36.85 -5.72 12.93
C ASP A 275 37.16 -7.08 13.59
N ASN A 276 36.19 -7.70 14.29
CA ASN A 276 36.40 -8.92 15.09
C ASN A 276 35.46 -10.09 14.72
N ASP A 277 34.73 -9.98 13.61
CA ASP A 277 33.80 -11.00 13.06
C ASP A 277 32.77 -11.51 14.10
N LEU A 278 32.22 -10.59 14.89
CA LEU A 278 31.26 -10.88 15.96
C LEU A 278 29.81 -10.90 15.45
N ARG A 279 28.90 -11.56 16.18
CA ARG A 279 27.45 -11.53 15.86
C ARG A 279 26.64 -10.92 16.99
N LEU A 280 25.88 -9.87 16.67
CA LEU A 280 24.92 -9.23 17.56
C LEU A 280 23.68 -10.13 17.70
N ILE A 281 23.28 -10.47 18.94
CA ILE A 281 22.18 -11.43 19.18
C ILE A 281 20.92 -10.75 19.72
N SER A 282 21.01 -9.66 20.48
CA SER A 282 19.80 -8.95 20.95
C SER A 282 20.05 -7.49 21.32
N PHE A 283 19.04 -6.64 21.10
CA PHE A 283 18.94 -5.29 21.62
C PHE A 283 17.66 -5.20 22.46
N ASN A 284 17.82 -5.05 23.79
CA ASN A 284 16.78 -4.93 24.83
C ASN A 284 15.35 -5.40 24.47
N GLU A 285 15.13 -6.71 24.44
CA GLU A 285 13.84 -7.31 24.79
C GLU A 285 14.04 -8.07 26.11
N GLU A 286 13.38 -7.64 27.18
CA GLU A 286 13.13 -8.48 28.35
C GLU A 286 12.31 -9.69 27.90
N LYS A 287 13.00 -10.76 27.52
CA LYS A 287 12.44 -12.10 27.52
C LYS A 287 12.91 -12.79 28.79
N ASN A 288 11.93 -13.20 29.60
CA ASN A 288 12.11 -13.99 30.81
C ASN A 288 13.13 -15.12 30.59
N TYR A 289 14.33 -14.93 31.13
CA TYR A 289 15.24 -16.02 31.45
C TYR A 289 15.39 -16.00 32.97
N TYR A 290 15.12 -17.15 33.59
CA TYR A 290 15.33 -17.34 35.02
C TYR A 290 16.81 -17.14 35.34
N ILE A 291 17.13 -16.06 36.05
CA ILE A 291 18.41 -15.92 36.74
C ILE A 291 18.31 -16.80 37.98
N SER A 292 19.06 -17.90 37.98
CA SER A 292 19.42 -18.59 39.23
C SER A 292 20.27 -17.61 40.02
N GLU A 293 19.75 -17.13 41.15
CA GLU A 293 20.53 -16.40 42.15
C GLU A 293 21.72 -17.27 42.55
N GLU A 294 22.92 -16.91 42.10
CA GLU A 294 24.16 -16.94 42.89
C GLU A 294 25.32 -16.37 42.08
N GLU A 295 25.94 -15.33 42.66
CA GLU A 295 27.26 -14.74 42.35
C GLU A 295 27.46 -14.01 41.01
N SER A 296 26.86 -12.82 40.87
CA SER A 296 27.37 -11.79 39.96
C SER A 296 28.30 -10.82 40.70
N ILE A 297 29.62 -10.89 40.45
CA ILE A 297 30.56 -9.83 40.85
C ILE A 297 30.38 -8.66 39.87
N ALA A 298 29.53 -7.70 40.24
CA ALA A 298 29.38 -6.45 39.50
C ALA A 298 30.52 -5.48 39.88
N TYR A 299 31.35 -5.11 38.90
CA TYR A 299 32.28 -4.00 39.07
C TYR A 299 31.50 -2.69 39.24
N LYS A 300 31.66 -2.07 40.41
CA LYS A 300 31.01 -0.81 40.78
C LYS A 300 31.69 0.34 40.03
N ILE A 301 31.02 0.89 39.02
CA ILE A 301 31.39 2.16 38.39
C ILE A 301 30.95 3.26 39.35
N GLU A 302 31.87 4.12 39.78
CA GLU A 302 31.57 5.22 40.71
C GLU A 302 30.48 6.13 40.13
N PRO A 303 29.42 6.45 40.90
CA PRO A 303 28.26 7.12 40.35
C PRO A 303 28.52 8.62 40.25
N LYS A 304 28.49 9.13 39.02
CA LYS A 304 28.14 10.54 38.75
C LYS A 304 26.85 10.65 37.93
N TYR A 305 25.96 9.67 38.08
CA TYR A 305 24.68 9.63 37.35
C TYR A 305 23.58 9.11 38.27
N ASN A 306 22.45 9.83 38.32
CA ASN A 306 21.36 9.59 39.26
C ASN A 306 20.32 8.55 38.78
N ASN A 307 20.46 7.98 37.57
CA ASN A 307 19.55 6.93 37.08
C ASN A 307 20.28 5.96 36.13
N LEU A 308 20.22 4.65 36.42
CA LEU A 308 20.82 3.58 35.60
C LEU A 308 20.00 3.22 34.35
N SER A 309 18.78 3.75 34.22
CA SER A 309 17.81 3.43 33.17
C SER A 309 18.19 3.94 31.77
N ASP A 310 19.16 4.86 31.69
CA ASP A 310 19.48 5.58 30.45
C ASP A 310 20.67 4.95 29.68
N LEU A 311 21.28 3.89 30.22
CA LEU A 311 22.44 3.21 29.64
C LEU A 311 22.02 2.08 28.68
N SER A 312 22.65 2.03 27.51
CA SER A 312 22.41 0.97 26.51
C SER A 312 23.33 -0.24 26.75
N LYS A 313 22.74 -1.40 27.01
CA LYS A 313 23.46 -2.67 27.22
C LYS A 313 23.35 -3.55 25.98
N TYR A 314 24.50 -3.93 25.40
CA TYR A 314 24.57 -4.79 24.23
C TYR A 314 25.09 -6.17 24.63
N THR A 315 24.40 -7.23 24.17
CA THR A 315 24.82 -8.62 24.38
C THR A 315 25.34 -9.18 23.07
N VAL A 316 26.62 -9.55 23.05
CA VAL A 316 27.32 -10.05 21.87
C VAL A 316 27.86 -11.43 22.19
N VAL A 317 27.76 -12.36 21.24
CA VAL A 317 28.31 -13.72 21.42
C VAL A 317 29.54 -13.89 20.55
N VAL A 318 30.65 -14.26 21.21
CA VAL A 318 31.90 -14.55 20.54
C VAL A 318 31.94 -16.05 20.22
N LYS A 319 32.07 -16.40 18.94
CA LYS A 319 32.34 -17.79 18.54
C LYS A 319 33.85 -18.02 18.63
N LYS A 320 34.29 -18.86 19.59
CA LYS A 320 35.68 -19.17 19.96
C LYS A 320 36.42 -17.98 20.60
N HIS A 321 36.25 -17.81 21.91
CA HIS A 321 37.02 -16.82 22.65
C HIS A 321 38.48 -17.32 22.83
N PRO A 322 39.52 -16.45 22.79
CA PRO A 322 40.92 -16.88 23.00
C PRO A 322 41.15 -17.56 24.36
N LEU A 323 40.34 -17.22 25.37
CA LEU A 323 40.35 -17.84 26.69
C LEU A 323 39.78 -19.28 26.70
N ASP A 324 39.04 -19.70 25.66
CA ASP A 324 38.52 -21.07 25.53
C ASP A 324 39.59 -22.06 25.03
N SER A 325 40.80 -21.59 24.69
CA SER A 325 41.83 -22.42 24.07
C SER A 325 42.56 -23.37 25.02
N LYS A 326 42.24 -23.37 26.32
CA LYS A 326 42.83 -24.32 27.29
C LYS A 326 41.81 -25.35 27.76
N LYS A 327 41.89 -26.51 27.09
CA LYS A 327 41.27 -27.82 27.37
C LYS A 327 39.86 -28.04 26.77
N GLY A 328 39.88 -28.53 25.54
CA GLY A 328 39.52 -29.94 25.31
C GLY A 328 38.05 -30.36 25.35
N ASP A 329 37.08 -29.47 25.57
CA ASP A 329 35.66 -29.86 25.54
C ASP A 329 34.81 -29.09 24.53
N LYS A 330 33.79 -29.81 24.04
CA LYS A 330 32.93 -29.44 22.91
C LYS A 330 32.11 -28.17 23.22
N VAL A 331 32.48 -27.10 22.52
CA VAL A 331 31.75 -25.86 22.20
C VAL A 331 31.25 -25.05 23.40
N ASN A 332 31.96 -23.99 23.77
CA ASN A 332 31.40 -22.97 24.66
C ASN A 332 31.58 -21.56 24.05
N SER A 333 30.48 -20.82 23.98
CA SER A 333 30.42 -19.46 23.47
C SER A 333 30.37 -18.49 24.65
N THR A 334 31.27 -17.51 24.73
CA THR A 334 31.24 -16.51 25.79
C THR A 334 30.25 -15.40 25.46
N VAL A 335 29.37 -15.07 26.41
CA VAL A 335 28.43 -13.96 26.31
C VAL A 335 29.14 -12.71 26.84
N MET A 336 29.30 -11.70 25.98
CA MET A 336 29.96 -10.45 26.31
C MET A 336 28.93 -9.33 26.39
N TYR A 337 28.87 -8.66 27.54
CA TYR A 337 28.03 -7.50 27.77
C TYR A 337 28.85 -6.23 27.59
N ILE A 338 28.47 -5.41 26.62
CA ILE A 338 29.13 -4.14 26.31
C ILE A 338 28.19 -3.01 26.74
N ILE A 339 28.65 -2.14 27.63
CA ILE A 339 27.89 -0.98 28.10
C ILE A 339 28.44 0.26 27.40
N VAL A 340 27.56 0.97 26.70
CA VAL A 340 27.91 2.16 25.92
C VAL A 340 26.95 3.28 26.28
N ASP A 341 27.48 4.50 26.36
CA ASP A 341 26.72 5.74 26.42
C ASP A 341 27.00 6.54 25.15
N GLU A 342 25.99 6.66 24.31
CA GLU A 342 26.05 7.19 22.93
C GLU A 342 27.19 6.59 22.10
N ASP A 343 28.38 7.21 22.10
CA ASP A 343 29.58 6.82 21.34
C ASP A 343 30.79 6.46 22.24
N LYS A 344 30.64 6.45 23.57
CA LYS A 344 31.70 6.08 24.51
C LYS A 344 31.48 4.69 25.10
N LEU A 345 32.48 3.82 24.93
CA LEU A 345 32.54 2.53 25.60
C LEU A 345 32.79 2.73 27.10
N LEU A 346 31.82 2.35 27.93
CA LEU A 346 31.89 2.52 29.39
C LEU A 346 32.36 1.26 30.12
N GLY A 347 32.13 0.06 29.56
CA GLY A 347 32.61 -1.17 30.17
C GLY A 347 32.29 -2.43 29.36
N ILE A 348 33.03 -3.49 29.64
CA ILE A 348 32.83 -4.83 29.06
C ILE A 348 32.81 -5.84 30.22
N SER A 349 31.82 -6.73 30.24
CA SER A 349 31.73 -7.87 31.15
C SER A 349 31.52 -9.15 30.35
N CYS A 350 31.98 -10.31 30.84
CA CYS A 350 31.86 -11.58 30.14
C CYS A 350 31.40 -12.71 31.06
N GLU A 351 30.48 -13.56 30.58
CA GLU A 351 30.05 -14.79 31.23
C GLU A 351 30.26 -16.00 30.29
N PRO A 352 30.90 -17.09 30.77
CA PRO A 352 31.02 -18.31 29.99
C PRO A 352 29.67 -19.05 29.90
N ASN A 353 29.28 -19.49 28.71
CA ASN A 353 28.05 -20.26 28.51
C ASN A 353 28.39 -21.71 28.12
N SER A 354 27.98 -22.68 28.95
CA SER A 354 28.07 -24.12 28.66
C SER A 354 26.67 -24.75 28.69
N PRO A 355 26.22 -25.46 27.64
CA PRO A 355 24.86 -25.99 27.57
C PRO A 355 24.58 -27.12 28.57
N ASP A 356 25.63 -27.80 29.07
CA ASP A 356 25.47 -28.97 29.93
C ASP A 356 26.33 -28.85 31.20
N LYS A 357 25.66 -29.04 32.34
CA LYS A 357 26.11 -29.05 33.76
C LYS A 357 26.30 -27.69 34.45
N LYS A 358 25.75 -27.61 35.68
CA LYS A 358 26.22 -26.71 36.74
C LYS A 358 27.73 -26.93 36.90
N ILE A 359 28.53 -25.97 36.42
CA ILE A 359 29.98 -25.96 36.63
C ILE A 359 30.22 -25.38 38.02
N GLU A 360 30.17 -26.23 39.04
CA GLU A 360 30.83 -25.94 40.30
C GLU A 360 32.34 -25.88 40.03
N SER A 361 32.98 -24.77 40.40
CA SER A 361 34.42 -24.46 40.28
C SER A 361 34.92 -23.97 38.91
N TYR A 362 34.45 -22.79 38.49
CA TYR A 362 35.32 -21.90 37.72
C TYR A 362 35.89 -20.86 38.69
N ASN A 363 37.20 -20.88 38.93
CA ASN A 363 37.89 -19.80 39.66
C ASN A 363 38.34 -18.77 38.62
N PRO A 364 37.58 -17.67 38.38
CA PRO A 364 38.02 -16.65 37.46
C PRO A 364 39.33 -16.04 37.98
N ILE A 365 40.31 -15.88 37.11
CA ILE A 365 41.56 -15.19 37.45
C ILE A 365 41.21 -13.69 37.56
N PRO A 366 41.30 -13.06 38.74
CA PRO A 366 40.96 -11.66 38.86
C PRO A 366 42.05 -10.80 38.19
N GLY A 367 41.64 -9.96 37.25
CA GLY A 367 42.51 -9.03 36.53
C GLY A 367 41.75 -8.30 35.43
N LYS A 368 42.23 -7.11 35.04
CA LYS A 368 41.72 -6.43 33.84
C LYS A 368 42.38 -7.06 32.62
N PHE A 369 41.61 -7.38 31.59
CA PHE A 369 42.12 -7.93 30.34
C PHE A 369 41.46 -7.22 29.15
N ASP A 370 42.18 -7.08 28.05
CA ASP A 370 41.66 -6.51 26.81
C ASP A 370 40.78 -7.51 26.05
N ILE A 371 40.10 -7.04 25.01
CA ILE A 371 39.18 -7.85 24.18
C ILE A 371 39.89 -8.97 23.40
N LYS A 372 41.23 -9.00 23.39
CA LYS A 372 42.06 -10.05 22.79
C LYS A 372 42.58 -11.04 23.85
N GLY A 373 42.26 -10.85 25.13
CA GLY A 373 42.67 -11.69 26.26
C GLY A 373 44.02 -11.34 26.86
N ASN A 374 44.62 -10.19 26.51
CA ASN A 374 45.88 -9.74 27.10
C ASN A 374 45.61 -9.01 28.42
N LYS A 375 46.49 -9.17 29.41
CA LYS A 375 46.34 -8.50 30.72
C LYS A 375 46.59 -7.00 30.59
N LEU A 376 45.67 -6.18 31.12
CA LEU A 376 45.72 -4.72 31.18
C LEU A 376 46.39 -4.21 32.45
#